data_AF-A0A528AJ70-F1
#
_entry.id   AF-A0A528AJ70-F1
#
_cell.length_a   1.000
_cell.length_b   1.000
_cell.length_c   1.000
_cell.angle_alpha   90.00
_cell.angle_beta   90.00
_cell.angle_gamma   90.00
#
_symmetry.space_group_name_H-M   'P 1'
#
loop_
_entity.id
_entity.type
_entity.pdbx_description
1 polymer ?
#
loop_
_entity_poly.entity_id
_entity_poly.type
_entity_poly.pdbx_seq_one_letter_code
_entity_poly.pdbx_strand_id
1 'polypeptide(L)'
;MTEIDPKTFLATIFNAAVAAADPLRTISEHLPARPKGRTIVIGAGKGSAQMAAAFEKVWDGPIEGLVVTRYGYGATCQRIEIVEAAHPVPDSAGLEASRRLLEKVQGLTADDLVVALISGGGSALLPAPAEGLTLADEIAVNEALLASGAPIAAMNT
;
A
#
# COMPACT_ATOMS: atom_id res chain seq x y z
N MET A 1 -20.76 -42.42 0.79
CA MET A 1 -19.97 -41.19 0.55
C MET A 1 -20.78 -40.33 -0.38
N THR A 2 -21.15 -39.12 0.04
CA THR A 2 -21.84 -38.16 -0.83
C THR A 2 -20.93 -37.85 -2.01
N GLU A 3 -21.41 -38.00 -3.23
CA GLU A 3 -20.69 -37.56 -4.43
C GLU A 3 -20.41 -36.06 -4.28
N ILE A 4 -19.12 -35.71 -4.29
CA ILE A 4 -18.68 -34.33 -4.22
C ILE A 4 -18.81 -33.75 -5.64
N ASP A 5 -19.63 -32.73 -5.82
CA ASP A 5 -19.62 -31.93 -7.05
C ASP A 5 -18.24 -31.23 -7.17
N PRO A 6 -17.41 -31.56 -8.17
CA PRO A 6 -16.05 -31.04 -8.26
C PRO A 6 -16.00 -29.51 -8.36
N LYS A 7 -16.97 -28.89 -9.04
CA LYS A 7 -17.02 -27.43 -9.19
C LYS A 7 -17.24 -26.75 -7.85
N THR A 8 -18.24 -27.22 -7.10
CA THR A 8 -18.53 -26.68 -5.76
C THR A 8 -17.32 -26.86 -4.84
N PHE A 9 -16.69 -28.03 -4.86
CA PHE A 9 -15.51 -28.28 -4.03
C PHE A 9 -14.34 -27.35 -4.35
N LEU A 10 -13.99 -27.18 -5.64
CA LEU A 10 -12.91 -26.28 -6.05
C LEU A 10 -13.25 -24.81 -5.74
N ALA A 11 -14.50 -24.39 -5.90
CA ALA A 11 -14.95 -23.05 -5.53
C ALA A 11 -14.82 -22.80 -4.01
N THR A 12 -15.12 -23.81 -3.18
CA THR A 12 -14.92 -23.71 -1.72
C THR A 12 -13.44 -23.52 -1.38
N ILE A 13 -12.53 -24.24 -2.03
CA ILE A 13 -11.08 -24.08 -1.82
C ILE A 13 -10.62 -22.68 -2.24
N PHE A 14 -11.05 -22.19 -3.41
CA PHE A 14 -10.74 -20.85 -3.87
C PHE A 14 -11.23 -19.77 -2.88
N ASN A 15 -12.48 -19.87 -2.44
CA ASN A 15 -13.06 -18.93 -1.47
C ASN A 15 -12.33 -18.96 -0.13
N ALA A 16 -11.91 -20.14 0.34
CA ALA A 16 -11.11 -20.26 1.54
C ALA A 16 -9.74 -19.57 1.39
N ALA A 17 -9.09 -19.69 0.23
CA ALA A 17 -7.83 -19.00 -0.06
C ALA A 17 -8.00 -17.47 -0.14
N VAL A 18 -9.07 -16.99 -0.78
CA VAL A 18 -9.38 -15.54 -0.82
C VAL A 18 -9.68 -15.00 0.58
N ALA A 19 -10.47 -15.72 1.38
CA ALA A 19 -10.79 -15.33 2.75
C ALA A 19 -9.57 -15.35 3.68
N ALA A 20 -8.57 -16.20 3.40
CA ALA A 20 -7.31 -16.22 4.13
C ALA A 20 -6.43 -14.98 3.82
N ALA A 21 -6.63 -14.33 2.67
CA ALA A 21 -5.94 -13.12 2.27
C ALA A 21 -6.74 -11.83 2.58
N ASP A 22 -7.88 -11.94 3.27
CA ASP A 22 -8.69 -10.79 3.65
C ASP A 22 -7.91 -9.83 4.59
N PRO A 23 -7.81 -8.52 4.27
CA PRO A 23 -7.06 -7.58 5.09
C PRO A 23 -7.58 -7.45 6.53
N LEU A 24 -8.90 -7.49 6.75
CA LEU A 24 -9.46 -7.35 8.08
C LEU A 24 -9.07 -8.53 8.96
N ARG A 25 -9.19 -9.75 8.44
CA ARG A 25 -8.76 -10.95 9.13
C ARG A 25 -7.26 -10.95 9.42
N THR A 26 -6.44 -10.78 8.39
CA THR A 26 -4.97 -10.90 8.49
C THR A 26 -4.37 -9.82 9.40
N ILE A 27 -4.83 -8.56 9.30
CA ILE A 27 -4.35 -7.47 10.14
C ILE A 27 -4.76 -7.68 11.60
N SER A 28 -6.01 -8.11 11.87
CA SER A 28 -6.48 -8.36 13.25
C SER A 28 -5.60 -9.37 13.99
N GLU A 29 -5.12 -10.39 13.29
CA GLU A 29 -4.28 -11.46 13.84
C GLU A 29 -2.83 -11.01 14.10
N HIS A 30 -2.38 -9.90 13.50
CA HIS A 30 -0.96 -9.47 13.50
C HIS A 30 -0.77 -8.02 13.98
N LEU A 31 -1.70 -7.48 14.76
CA LEU A 31 -1.57 -6.11 15.27
C LEU A 31 -0.33 -5.98 16.17
N PRO A 32 0.47 -4.91 16.00
CA PRO A 32 1.56 -4.60 16.90
C PRO A 32 1.03 -4.14 18.27
N ALA A 33 1.91 -4.15 19.28
CA ALA A 33 1.61 -3.52 20.55
C ALA A 33 1.47 -2.00 20.37
N ARG A 34 0.61 -1.39 21.19
CA ARG A 34 0.44 0.07 21.18
C ARG A 34 1.74 0.77 21.60
N PRO A 35 2.18 1.80 20.86
CA PRO A 35 3.30 2.65 21.30
C PRO A 35 2.92 3.48 22.53
N LYS A 36 3.94 4.06 23.17
CA LYS A 36 3.72 5.13 24.17
C LYS A 36 3.37 6.47 23.51
N GLY A 37 3.99 6.71 22.35
CA GLY A 37 3.80 7.89 21.50
C GLY A 37 2.71 7.69 20.46
N ARG A 38 2.92 8.31 19.30
CA ARG A 38 1.95 8.35 18.19
C ARG A 38 1.95 7.06 17.39
N THR A 39 0.82 6.78 16.74
CA THR A 39 0.70 5.74 15.72
C THR A 39 0.45 6.40 14.37
N ILE A 40 1.39 6.28 13.45
CA ILE A 40 1.34 6.84 12.11
C ILE A 40 1.15 5.69 11.12
N VAL A 41 0.07 5.74 10.34
CA VAL A 41 -0.21 4.77 9.27
C VAL A 41 0.22 5.36 7.94
N ILE A 42 1.15 4.70 7.26
CA ILE A 42 1.54 5.01 5.88
C ILE A 42 1.22 3.83 4.98
N GLY A 43 1.07 4.05 3.69
CA GLY A 43 0.89 2.92 2.78
C GLY A 43 0.84 3.30 1.32
N ALA A 44 1.17 2.35 0.47
CA ALA A 44 1.00 2.47 -0.97
C ALA A 44 0.80 1.11 -1.62
N GLY A 45 -0.10 1.09 -2.60
CA GLY A 45 -0.39 -0.09 -3.41
C GLY A 45 -1.88 -0.27 -3.70
N LYS A 46 -2.18 -1.18 -4.62
CA LYS A 46 -3.55 -1.42 -5.13
C LYS A 46 -4.55 -1.85 -4.06
N GLY A 47 -4.08 -2.50 -2.98
CA GLY A 47 -4.91 -2.98 -1.87
C GLY A 47 -4.75 -2.15 -0.59
N SER A 48 -3.90 -1.12 -0.61
CA SER A 48 -3.50 -0.42 0.61
C SER A 48 -4.64 0.40 1.22
N ALA A 49 -5.56 0.93 0.41
CA ALA A 49 -6.75 1.63 0.94
C ALA A 49 -7.69 0.69 1.73
N GLN A 50 -7.88 -0.55 1.25
CA GLN A 50 -8.67 -1.56 1.96
C GLN A 50 -7.95 -2.02 3.23
N MET A 51 -6.62 -2.16 3.19
CA MET A 51 -5.80 -2.43 4.39
C MET A 51 -5.93 -1.29 5.41
N ALA A 52 -5.95 -0.03 4.97
CA ALA A 52 -6.09 1.12 5.85
C ALA A 52 -7.46 1.12 6.55
N ALA A 53 -8.53 0.91 5.79
CA ALA A 53 -9.88 0.82 6.33
C ALA A 53 -10.04 -0.38 7.30
N ALA A 54 -9.36 -1.49 7.04
CA ALA A 54 -9.31 -2.63 7.93
C ALA A 54 -8.55 -2.31 9.22
N PHE A 55 -7.33 -1.78 9.11
CA PHE A 55 -6.50 -1.38 10.25
C PHE A 55 -7.22 -0.39 11.16
N GLU A 56 -7.85 0.64 10.58
CA GLU A 56 -8.59 1.64 11.33
C GLU A 56 -9.74 1.06 12.16
N LYS A 57 -10.39 -0.01 11.69
CA LYS A 57 -11.49 -0.67 12.44
C LYS A 57 -11.02 -1.44 13.65
N VAL A 58 -9.83 -2.03 13.58
CA VAL A 58 -9.34 -2.99 14.59
C VAL A 58 -8.31 -2.38 15.53
N TRP A 59 -7.74 -1.23 15.16
CA TRP A 59 -6.80 -0.53 16.01
C TRP A 59 -7.50 0.21 17.15
N ASP A 60 -7.23 -0.23 18.37
CA ASP A 60 -7.74 0.36 19.60
C ASP A 60 -6.85 1.50 20.09
N GLY A 61 -6.84 2.63 19.38
CA GLY A 61 -6.05 3.80 19.77
C GLY A 61 -6.16 5.00 18.82
N PRO A 62 -5.58 6.14 19.19
CA PRO A 62 -5.43 7.26 18.28
C PRO A 62 -4.50 6.87 17.13
N ILE A 63 -4.88 7.25 15.91
CA ILE A 63 -4.09 7.06 14.69
C ILE A 63 -4.22 8.29 13.82
N GLU A 64 -3.18 8.54 13.05
CA GLU A 64 -3.17 9.45 11.92
C GLU A 64 -2.45 8.78 10.75
N GLY A 65 -2.68 9.21 9.52
CA GLY A 65 -1.99 8.57 8.40
C GLY A 65 -2.31 9.11 7.03
N LEU A 66 -1.56 8.63 6.04
CA LEU A 66 -1.79 8.85 4.62
C LEU A 66 -1.48 7.57 3.86
N VAL A 67 -2.42 7.10 3.06
CA VAL A 67 -2.28 5.90 2.23
C VAL A 67 -2.63 6.23 0.78
N VAL A 68 -1.78 5.77 -0.14
CA VAL A 68 -1.93 6.01 -1.58
C VAL A 68 -2.42 4.74 -2.27
N THR A 69 -3.45 4.86 -3.08
CA THR A 69 -3.97 3.79 -3.94
C THR A 69 -4.17 4.30 -5.36
N ARG A 70 -4.60 3.43 -6.28
CA ARG A 70 -4.90 3.81 -7.65
C ARG A 70 -6.29 4.46 -7.78
N TYR A 71 -6.47 5.32 -8.78
CA TYR A 71 -7.76 5.96 -9.08
C TYR A 71 -8.94 4.97 -9.16
N GLY A 72 -10.01 5.31 -8.43
CA GLY A 72 -11.24 4.53 -8.34
C GLY A 72 -11.19 3.36 -7.36
N TYR A 73 -10.14 3.25 -6.54
CA TYR A 73 -9.93 2.16 -5.57
C TYR A 73 -9.77 2.66 -4.13
N GLY A 74 -10.10 3.92 -3.88
CA GLY A 74 -10.20 4.51 -2.56
C GLY A 74 -11.13 3.72 -1.64
N ALA A 75 -10.94 3.91 -0.34
CA ALA A 75 -11.78 3.36 0.71
C ALA A 75 -12.12 4.45 1.72
N THR A 76 -13.28 4.37 2.35
CA THR A 76 -13.65 5.31 3.40
C THR A 76 -12.86 5.01 4.67
N CYS A 77 -12.08 5.99 5.11
CA CYS A 77 -11.36 6.02 6.38
C CYS A 77 -11.76 7.31 7.11
N GLN A 78 -11.82 7.31 8.45
CA GLN A 78 -12.18 8.51 9.22
C GLN A 78 -10.93 9.25 9.68
N ARG A 79 -9.85 8.53 9.98
CA ARG A 79 -8.62 9.05 10.58
C ARG A 79 -7.40 8.96 9.66
N ILE A 80 -7.44 8.03 8.70
CA ILE A 80 -6.38 7.88 7.68
C ILE A 80 -6.82 8.59 6.41
N GLU A 81 -5.99 9.47 5.88
CA GLU A 81 -6.23 10.10 4.59
C GLU A 81 -5.95 9.12 3.45
N ILE A 82 -6.87 9.01 2.50
CA ILE A 82 -6.69 8.20 1.29
C ILE A 82 -6.47 9.12 0.10
N VAL A 83 -5.33 8.96 -0.57
CA VAL A 83 -4.99 9.66 -1.81
C VAL A 83 -5.03 8.66 -2.97
N GLU A 84 -5.57 9.09 -4.09
CA GLU A 84 -5.54 8.31 -5.33
C GLU A 84 -4.52 8.89 -6.31
N ALA A 85 -3.74 8.03 -6.95
CA ALA A 85 -2.70 8.38 -7.92
C ALA A 85 -2.66 7.41 -9.11
N ALA A 86 -1.87 7.73 -10.13
CA ALA A 86 -1.77 6.91 -11.32
C ALA A 86 -0.95 5.61 -11.12
N HIS A 87 -1.38 4.56 -11.80
CA HIS A 87 -0.67 3.29 -11.92
C HIS A 87 -1.10 2.65 -13.27
N PRO A 88 -0.19 2.10 -14.09
CA PRO A 88 1.19 1.72 -13.76
C PRO A 88 2.26 2.79 -14.01
N VAL A 89 1.91 3.91 -14.63
CA VAL A 89 2.84 5.03 -14.85
C VAL A 89 2.56 6.11 -13.78
N PRO A 90 3.58 6.60 -13.05
CA PRO A 90 3.40 7.63 -12.03
C PRO A 90 2.86 8.96 -12.57
N ASP A 91 2.22 9.74 -11.70
CA ASP A 91 1.75 11.09 -11.98
C ASP A 91 2.08 12.08 -10.84
N SER A 92 1.67 13.34 -11.02
CA SER A 92 1.92 14.41 -10.05
C SER A 92 1.19 14.21 -8.71
N ALA A 93 0.04 13.52 -8.71
CA ALA A 93 -0.68 13.17 -7.49
C ALA A 93 0.14 12.19 -6.65
N GLY A 94 0.73 11.17 -7.28
CA GLY A 94 1.66 10.25 -6.64
C GLY A 94 2.89 10.97 -6.09
N LEU A 95 3.51 11.86 -6.88
CA LEU A 95 4.69 12.62 -6.46
C LEU A 95 4.43 13.49 -5.22
N GLU A 96 3.31 14.21 -5.20
CA GLU A 96 2.91 15.02 -4.06
C GLU A 96 2.58 14.14 -2.84
N ALA A 97 1.94 12.99 -3.06
CA ALA A 97 1.66 12.02 -2.00
C ALA A 97 2.94 11.45 -1.38
N SER A 98 3.97 11.15 -2.19
CA SER A 98 5.30 10.73 -1.70
C SER A 98 5.92 11.76 -0.77
N ARG A 99 5.91 13.04 -1.18
CA ARG A 99 6.43 14.15 -0.37
C ARG A 99 5.72 14.24 0.98
N ARG A 100 4.38 14.23 0.96
CA ARG A 100 3.55 14.33 2.17
C ARG A 100 3.70 13.11 3.09
N LEU A 101 3.85 11.92 2.52
CA LEU A 101 4.10 10.69 3.28
C LEU A 101 5.45 10.76 4.00
N LEU A 102 6.50 11.22 3.31
CA LEU A 102 7.82 11.41 3.91
C LEU A 102 7.78 12.42 5.06
N GLU A 103 7.07 13.54 4.88
CA GLU A 103 6.88 14.55 5.94
C GLU A 103 6.18 13.98 7.18
N LYS A 104 5.18 13.10 7.01
CA LYS A 104 4.47 12.46 8.12
C LYS A 104 5.35 11.56 8.98
N VAL A 105 6.43 11.02 8.42
CA VAL A 105 7.35 10.12 9.15
C VAL A 105 8.63 10.82 9.63
N GLN A 106 8.72 12.14 9.49
CA GLN A 106 9.82 12.93 10.04
C GLN A 106 9.60 13.27 11.53
N GLY A 107 10.70 13.48 12.26
CA GLY A 107 10.67 13.92 13.66
C GLY A 107 10.08 12.90 14.65
N LEU A 108 10.04 11.62 14.27
CA LEU A 108 9.60 10.54 15.14
C LEU A 108 10.66 10.20 16.20
N THR A 109 10.17 9.67 17.32
CA THR A 109 10.98 9.18 18.43
C THR A 109 10.88 7.67 18.55
N ALA A 110 11.67 7.06 19.43
CA ALA A 110 11.59 5.63 19.74
C ALA A 110 10.27 5.22 20.42
N ASP A 111 9.48 6.20 20.90
CA ASP A 111 8.18 5.94 21.50
C ASP A 111 7.05 5.92 20.46
N ASP A 112 7.28 6.35 19.20
CA ASP A 112 6.30 6.36 18.12
C ASP A 112 6.29 5.04 17.33
N LEU A 113 5.17 4.72 16.69
CA LEU A 113 5.00 3.57 15.80
C LEU A 113 4.62 4.01 14.39
N VAL A 114 5.33 3.50 13.40
CA VAL A 114 4.92 3.57 11.99
C VAL A 114 4.38 2.22 11.56
N VAL A 115 3.15 2.20 11.05
CA VAL A 115 2.54 1.02 10.41
C VAL A 115 2.54 1.24 8.90
N ALA A 116 3.31 0.44 8.18
CA ALA A 116 3.42 0.51 6.72
C ALA A 116 2.53 -0.54 6.02
N LEU A 117 1.46 -0.08 5.37
CA LEU A 117 0.50 -0.89 4.64
C LEU A 117 0.87 -0.96 3.15
N ILE A 118 1.77 -1.89 2.81
CA ILE A 118 2.34 -2.00 1.47
C ILE A 118 1.66 -3.12 0.68
N SER A 119 1.29 -2.83 -0.57
CA SER A 119 0.82 -3.83 -1.53
C SER A 119 1.38 -3.56 -2.93
N GLY A 120 1.09 -4.44 -3.89
CA GLY A 120 1.63 -4.30 -5.26
C GLY A 120 1.23 -2.98 -5.93
N GLY A 121 2.17 -2.37 -6.66
CA GLY A 121 1.98 -1.09 -7.36
C GLY A 121 2.61 0.13 -6.67
N GLY A 122 3.28 -0.05 -5.52
CA GLY A 122 3.91 1.03 -4.77
C GLY A 122 4.89 1.89 -5.59
N SER A 123 5.69 1.29 -6.49
CA SER A 123 6.68 2.02 -7.31
C SER A 123 6.07 3.13 -8.17
N ALA A 124 4.87 2.93 -8.70
CA ALA A 124 4.19 3.94 -9.51
C ALA A 124 3.40 4.95 -8.66
N LEU A 125 2.94 4.52 -7.48
CA LEU A 125 2.08 5.32 -6.60
C LEU A 125 2.88 6.25 -5.69
N LEU A 126 4.13 5.92 -5.41
CA LEU A 126 5.05 6.75 -4.62
C LEU A 126 6.34 7.06 -5.40
N PRO A 127 6.27 7.77 -6.56
CA PRO A 127 7.48 8.21 -7.25
C PRO A 127 8.25 9.19 -6.37
N ALA A 128 9.57 9.10 -6.39
CA ALA A 128 10.45 9.96 -5.61
C ALA A 128 11.75 10.19 -6.39
N PRO A 129 11.72 11.05 -7.42
CA PRO A 129 12.90 11.35 -8.23
C PRO A 129 14.04 11.85 -7.33
N ALA A 130 15.27 11.43 -7.66
CA ALA A 130 16.46 11.90 -6.94
C ALA A 130 16.63 13.42 -7.09
N GLU A 131 17.41 14.02 -6.19
CA GLU A 131 17.68 15.45 -6.23
C GLU A 131 18.23 15.88 -7.61
N GLY A 132 17.63 16.94 -8.17
CA GLY A 132 17.97 17.43 -9.51
C GLY A 132 17.26 16.72 -10.67
N LEU A 133 16.49 15.66 -10.40
CA LEU A 133 15.66 14.97 -11.39
C LEU A 133 14.19 15.33 -11.26
N THR A 134 13.47 15.25 -12.38
CA THR A 134 12.02 15.44 -12.46
C THR A 134 11.29 14.09 -12.52
N LEU A 135 9.97 14.13 -12.29
CA LEU A 135 9.11 12.95 -12.51
C LEU A 135 9.19 12.44 -13.95
N ALA A 136 9.33 13.33 -14.92
CA ALA A 136 9.47 12.94 -16.32
C ALA A 136 10.79 12.17 -16.57
N ASP A 137 11.86 12.54 -15.88
CA ASP A 137 13.14 11.81 -15.96
C ASP A 137 13.00 10.39 -15.40
N GLU A 138 12.35 10.23 -14.24
CA GLU A 138 12.10 8.92 -13.62
C GLU A 138 11.26 8.02 -14.55
N ILE A 139 10.21 8.56 -15.16
CA ILE A 139 9.37 7.85 -16.13
C ILE A 139 10.19 7.43 -17.36
N ALA A 140 10.96 8.36 -17.94
CA ALA A 140 11.75 8.10 -19.14
C ALA A 140 12.84 7.03 -18.90
N VAL A 141 13.51 7.05 -17.74
CA VAL A 141 14.50 6.03 -17.37
C VAL A 141 13.84 4.66 -17.24
N ASN A 142 12.70 4.58 -16.55
CA ASN A 142 11.98 3.30 -16.41
C ASN A 142 11.50 2.75 -17.76
N GLU A 143 10.99 3.59 -18.66
CA GLU A 143 10.62 3.19 -20.02
C GLU A 143 11.82 2.68 -20.83
N ALA A 144 12.95 3.36 -20.77
CA ALA A 144 14.17 2.94 -21.45
C ALA A 144 14.68 1.58 -20.93
N LEU A 145 14.64 1.37 -19.61
CA LEU A 145 15.02 0.11 -18.98
C LEU A 145 14.09 -1.03 -19.40
N LEU A 146 12.77 -0.82 -19.40
CA LEU A 146 11.80 -1.81 -19.89
C LEU A 146 12.06 -2.17 -21.36
N ALA A 147 12.25 -1.16 -22.21
CA ALA A 147 12.51 -1.35 -23.65
C ALA A 147 13.83 -2.10 -23.92
N SER A 148 14.81 -1.98 -23.02
CA SER A 148 16.10 -2.67 -23.13
C SER A 148 16.02 -4.18 -22.85
N GLY A 149 14.91 -4.66 -22.27
CA GLY A 149 14.78 -6.05 -21.83
C GLY A 149 15.63 -6.37 -20.59
N ALA A 150 16.03 -5.35 -19.83
CA ALA A 150 16.78 -5.52 -18.58
C ALA A 150 16.01 -6.43 -17.61
N PRO A 151 16.68 -7.37 -16.93
CA PRO A 151 16.06 -8.14 -15.85
C PRO A 151 15.54 -7.22 -14.75
N ILE A 152 14.40 -7.54 -14.14
CA ILE A 152 13.78 -6.72 -13.09
C ILE A 152 14.72 -6.43 -11.92
N ALA A 153 15.62 -7.36 -11.57
CA ALA A 153 16.61 -7.16 -10.52
C ALA A 153 17.61 -6.05 -10.86
N ALA A 154 18.00 -5.92 -12.13
CA ALA A 154 18.89 -4.87 -12.60
C ALA A 154 18.18 -3.52 -12.68
N MET A 155 16.88 -3.52 -13.02
CA MET A 155 16.08 -2.29 -13.04
C MET A 155 15.86 -1.67 -11.65
N ASN A 156 15.79 -2.50 -10.61
CA ASN A 156 15.55 -2.08 -9.23
C ASN A 156 16.84 -1.70 -8.48
N THR A 157 17.97 -1.54 -9.18
CA THR A 157 19.28 -1.15 -8.62
C THR A 157 19.67 0.24 -9.12
#